data_AF-A0AA37PH93-F1
#
_entry.id   AF-A0AA37PH93-F1
#
_cell.length_a   1.000
_cell.length_b   1.000
_cell.length_c   1.000
_cell.angle_alpha   90.00
_cell.angle_beta   90.00
_cell.angle_gamma   90.00
#
_symmetry.space_group_name_H-M   'P 1'
#
loop_
_entity.id
_entity.type
_entity.pdbx_description
1 polymer ?
#
loop_
_entity_poly.entity_id
_entity_poly.type
_entity_poly.pdbx_seq_one_letter_code
_entity_poly.pdbx_strand_id
1 'polypeptide(L)'
;MALDDLTIIDAAKGPDVACLGHGVPEVNKAATQQLSNVGHLFSGDGFCENTTEELAVHILDGHPGGLSKAIFLGSGSEATESMIKLVTQNWAAKREPRRINFIAREQSYHGNTLGALSITGYEGRLKTYQH
;
A
#
# COMPACT_ATOMS: atom_id res chain seq x y z
N MET A 1 -11.61 12.26 -18.21
CA MET A 1 -12.79 11.38 -18.31
C MET A 1 -13.95 12.29 -18.62
N ALA A 2 -14.32 12.41 -19.89
CA ALA A 2 -15.32 13.38 -20.33
C ALA A 2 -16.71 12.80 -20.09
N LEU A 3 -17.27 13.10 -18.93
CA LEU A 3 -18.71 13.35 -18.83
C LEU A 3 -18.88 14.76 -19.43
N ASP A 4 -19.30 14.81 -20.70
CA ASP A 4 -19.84 15.95 -21.45
C ASP A 4 -19.40 17.36 -20.99
N ASP A 5 -18.41 17.97 -21.69
CA ASP A 5 -17.97 19.38 -21.63
C ASP A 5 -17.75 20.03 -20.24
N LEU A 6 -17.88 19.29 -19.16
CA LEU A 6 -17.82 19.82 -17.81
C LEU A 6 -16.39 19.73 -17.27
N THR A 7 -15.84 20.90 -16.93
CA THR A 7 -14.58 20.99 -16.18
C THR A 7 -14.87 20.98 -14.68
N ILE A 8 -14.36 19.98 -13.96
CA ILE A 8 -14.53 19.83 -12.51
C ILE A 8 -13.19 20.06 -11.82
N ILE A 9 -13.18 20.87 -10.75
CA ILE A 9 -12.03 21.00 -9.86
C ILE A 9 -12.03 19.83 -8.88
N ASP A 10 -11.03 18.95 -8.97
CA ASP A 10 -10.80 17.89 -8.00
C ASP A 10 -9.99 18.42 -6.80
N ALA A 11 -10.69 19.03 -5.84
CA ALA A 11 -10.09 19.53 -4.61
C ALA A 11 -9.79 18.41 -3.59
N ALA A 12 -10.37 17.22 -3.77
CA ALA A 12 -10.17 16.07 -2.88
C ALA A 12 -8.98 15.19 -3.29
N LYS A 13 -8.51 15.30 -4.54
CA LYS A 13 -7.46 14.43 -5.12
C LYS A 13 -7.85 12.95 -5.06
N GLY A 14 -9.14 12.67 -5.25
CA GLY A 14 -9.73 11.35 -5.00
C GLY A 14 -9.68 10.97 -3.52
N PRO A 15 -9.23 9.75 -3.15
CA PRO A 15 -8.90 9.39 -1.78
C PRO A 15 -7.47 9.83 -1.41
N ASP A 16 -7.15 11.12 -1.60
CA ASP A 16 -5.83 11.72 -1.32
C ASP A 16 -4.64 11.14 -2.12
N VAL A 17 -4.86 10.56 -3.30
CA VAL A 17 -3.81 9.86 -4.09
C VAL A 17 -3.29 10.66 -5.29
N ALA A 18 -4.08 11.59 -5.84
CA ALA A 18 -3.70 12.36 -7.04
C ALA A 18 -2.77 13.55 -6.68
N CYS A 19 -1.67 13.29 -5.98
CA CYS A 19 -0.80 14.34 -5.42
C CYS A 19 -0.19 15.25 -6.49
N LEU A 20 0.15 14.71 -7.65
CA LEU A 20 0.73 15.41 -8.80
C LEU A 20 -0.32 15.98 -9.77
N GLY A 21 -1.62 15.80 -9.47
CA GLY A 21 -2.71 16.11 -10.39
C GLY A 21 -2.96 14.98 -11.40
N HIS A 22 -3.75 15.29 -12.43
CA HIS A 22 -4.25 14.32 -13.42
C HIS A 22 -3.48 14.43 -14.73
N GLY A 23 -3.17 13.29 -15.35
CA GLY A 23 -2.64 13.25 -16.72
C GLY A 23 -1.18 13.73 -16.88
N VAL A 24 -0.34 13.56 -15.86
CA VAL A 24 1.06 13.99 -15.87
C VAL A 24 1.83 13.32 -17.02
N PRO A 25 2.31 14.07 -18.04
CA PRO A 25 2.89 13.48 -19.25
C PRO A 25 4.11 12.60 -18.99
N GLU A 26 4.95 12.98 -18.03
CA GLU A 26 6.14 12.23 -17.63
C GLU A 26 5.79 10.86 -17.06
N VAL A 27 4.83 10.80 -16.13
CA VAL A 27 4.35 9.55 -15.51
C VAL A 27 3.72 8.64 -16.56
N ASN A 28 2.89 9.20 -17.43
CA ASN A 28 2.26 8.46 -18.52
C ASN A 28 3.31 7.85 -19.46
N LYS A 29 4.32 8.64 -19.84
CA LYS A 29 5.41 8.17 -20.70
C LYS A 29 6.21 7.05 -20.04
N ALA A 30 6.59 7.20 -18.78
CA ALA A 30 7.34 6.17 -18.04
C ALA A 30 6.54 4.86 -17.93
N ALA A 31 5.25 4.95 -17.58
CA ALA A 31 4.37 3.79 -17.49
C ALA A 31 4.21 3.08 -18.85
N THR A 32 3.92 3.81 -19.92
CA THR A 32 3.77 3.23 -21.26
C THR A 32 5.08 2.61 -21.76
N GLN A 33 6.23 3.23 -21.48
CA GLN A 33 7.52 2.69 -21.87
C GLN A 33 7.81 1.35 -21.17
N GLN A 34 7.57 1.26 -19.85
CA GLN A 34 7.75 0.00 -19.12
C GLN A 34 6.79 -1.08 -19.61
N LEU A 35 5.51 -0.73 -19.80
CA LEU A 35 4.50 -1.67 -20.33
C LEU A 35 4.87 -2.20 -21.74
N SER A 36 5.56 -1.40 -22.56
CA SER A 36 6.04 -1.81 -23.88
C SER A 36 7.24 -2.77 -23.81
N ASN A 37 7.95 -2.80 -22.68
CA ASN A 37 9.08 -3.69 -22.41
C ASN A 37 8.63 -4.98 -21.71
N VAL A 38 8.04 -4.84 -20.52
CA VAL A 38 7.51 -5.94 -19.71
C VAL A 38 6.26 -5.48 -18.95
N GLY A 39 5.12 -6.13 -19.21
CA GLY A 39 3.86 -5.79 -18.54
C GLY A 39 3.77 -6.32 -17.10
N HIS A 40 4.37 -7.49 -16.84
CA HIS A 40 4.44 -8.09 -15.51
C HIS A 40 5.58 -9.11 -15.45
N LEU A 41 6.32 -9.10 -14.34
CA LEU A 41 7.27 -10.14 -13.96
C LEU A 41 6.98 -10.55 -12.52
N PHE A 42 6.89 -11.85 -12.28
CA PHE A 42 6.79 -12.36 -10.92
C PHE A 42 8.07 -12.02 -10.14
N SER A 43 7.93 -11.36 -9.00
CA SER A 43 9.03 -11.06 -8.07
C SER A 43 9.08 -12.13 -6.98
N GLY A 44 10.00 -13.07 -7.11
CA GLY A 44 10.17 -14.22 -6.22
C GLY A 44 11.26 -15.18 -6.74
N ASP A 45 11.70 -16.11 -5.89
CA ASP A 45 12.70 -17.14 -6.23
C ASP A 45 13.99 -16.61 -6.90
N GLY A 46 14.45 -15.43 -6.45
CA GLY A 46 15.67 -14.79 -6.96
C GLY A 46 15.46 -13.90 -8.19
N PHE A 47 14.22 -13.75 -8.67
CA PHE A 47 13.87 -12.81 -9.73
C PHE A 47 13.31 -11.51 -9.15
N CYS A 48 13.85 -10.39 -9.62
CA CYS A 48 13.32 -9.04 -9.41
C CYS A 48 13.61 -8.22 -10.67
N GLU A 49 12.78 -7.22 -10.93
CA GLU A 49 12.97 -6.30 -12.04
C GLU A 49 13.68 -5.02 -11.54
N ASN A 50 14.58 -4.47 -12.35
CA ASN A 50 15.45 -3.37 -11.95
C ASN A 50 14.69 -2.13 -11.47
N THR A 51 13.58 -1.75 -12.11
CA THR A 51 12.73 -0.62 -11.70
C THR A 51 12.20 -0.81 -10.27
N THR A 52 11.91 -2.05 -9.87
CA THR A 52 11.47 -2.35 -8.50
C THR A 52 12.61 -2.17 -7.49
N GLU A 53 13.82 -2.61 -7.83
CA GLU A 53 15.01 -2.43 -6.99
C GLU A 53 15.42 -0.96 -6.88
N GLU A 54 15.44 -0.23 -7.99
CA GLU A 54 15.72 1.20 -8.05
C GLU A 54 14.73 2.00 -7.20
N LEU A 55 13.44 1.65 -7.27
CA LEU A 55 12.42 2.25 -6.41
C LEU A 55 12.67 1.96 -4.94
N ALA A 56 13.05 0.72 -4.58
CA ALA A 56 13.38 0.37 -3.19
C ALA A 56 14.59 1.17 -2.67
N VAL A 57 15.65 1.30 -3.48
CA VAL A 57 16.82 2.12 -3.15
C VAL A 57 16.42 3.57 -2.95
N HIS A 58 15.61 4.11 -3.87
CA HIS A 58 15.18 5.51 -3.81
C HIS A 58 14.37 5.83 -2.54
N ILE A 59 13.38 5.00 -2.18
CA ILE A 59 12.53 5.27 -1.02
C ILE A 59 13.22 5.00 0.33
N LEU A 60 14.26 4.17 0.34
CA LEU A 60 15.05 3.85 1.53
C LEU A 60 16.29 4.75 1.67
N ASP A 61 16.55 5.62 0.70
CA ASP A 61 17.69 6.55 0.78
C ASP A 61 17.61 7.39 2.04
N GLY A 62 18.73 7.51 2.76
CA GLY A 62 18.79 8.16 4.07
C GLY A 62 18.19 7.39 5.25
N HIS A 63 17.75 6.13 5.07
CA HIS A 63 17.21 5.26 6.14
C HIS A 63 16.06 5.89 6.95
N PRO A 64 14.96 6.31 6.30
CA PRO A 64 13.87 7.01 6.96
C PRO A 64 13.30 6.15 8.10
N GLY A 65 13.30 6.68 9.33
CA GLY A 65 12.82 5.95 10.51
C GLY A 65 13.60 4.67 10.82
N GLY A 66 14.82 4.51 10.32
CA GLY A 66 15.63 3.29 10.49
C GLY A 66 15.18 2.11 9.64
N LEU A 67 14.33 2.33 8.64
CA LEU A 67 13.89 1.29 7.70
C LEU A 67 15.04 0.87 6.77
N SER A 68 15.07 -0.41 6.42
CA SER A 68 16.14 -1.02 5.61
C SER A 68 15.65 -1.95 4.49
N LYS A 69 14.33 -2.22 4.42
CA LYS A 69 13.72 -3.08 3.40
C LYS A 69 12.36 -2.54 3.01
N ALA A 70 12.00 -2.72 1.75
CA ALA A 70 10.70 -2.39 1.19
C ALA A 70 10.04 -3.64 0.60
N ILE A 71 8.71 -3.71 0.71
CA ILE A 71 7.87 -4.72 0.06
C ILE A 71 6.80 -3.95 -0.70
N PHE A 72 6.64 -4.23 -2.00
CA PHE A 72 5.65 -3.58 -2.85
C PHE A 72 4.39 -4.41 -2.98
N LEU A 73 3.24 -3.74 -2.88
CA LEU A 73 1.91 -4.34 -2.84
C LEU A 73 0.95 -3.45 -3.64
N GLY A 74 -0.19 -4.00 -4.05
CA GLY A 74 -1.16 -3.30 -4.89
C GLY A 74 -2.05 -2.32 -4.13
N SER A 75 -2.11 -2.40 -2.80
CA SER A 75 -2.93 -1.49 -2.00
C SER A 75 -2.43 -1.28 -0.57
N GLY A 76 -2.92 -0.22 0.08
CA GLY A 76 -2.71 0.01 1.50
C GLY A 76 -3.32 -1.08 2.40
N SER A 77 -4.41 -1.73 1.97
CA SER A 77 -5.00 -2.83 2.75
C SER A 77 -4.07 -4.05 2.78
N GLU A 78 -3.49 -4.40 1.63
CA GLU A 78 -2.49 -5.47 1.54
C GLU A 78 -1.23 -5.14 2.34
N ALA A 79 -0.81 -3.87 2.36
CA ALA A 79 0.30 -3.40 3.19
C ALA A 79 0.02 -3.61 4.67
N THR A 80 -1.19 -3.29 5.13
CA THR A 80 -1.62 -3.56 6.50
C THR A 80 -1.62 -5.06 6.82
N GLU A 81 -2.14 -5.92 5.94
CA GLU A 81 -2.13 -7.37 6.19
C GLU A 81 -0.72 -7.96 6.19
N SER A 82 0.14 -7.48 5.30
CA SER A 82 1.55 -7.87 5.27
C SER A 82 2.27 -7.48 6.56
N MET A 83 1.97 -6.28 7.09
CA MET A 83 2.46 -5.84 8.41
C MET A 83 1.96 -6.76 9.53
N ILE A 84 0.66 -7.08 9.57
CA ILE A 84 0.08 -7.98 10.58
C ILE A 84 0.82 -9.34 10.57
N LYS A 85 1.02 -9.90 9.37
CA LYS A 85 1.74 -11.18 9.19
C LYS A 85 3.19 -11.09 9.64
N LEU A 86 3.91 -10.04 9.23
CA LEU A 86 5.32 -9.85 9.58
C LEU A 86 5.51 -9.71 11.09
N VAL A 87 4.70 -8.89 11.76
CA VAL A 87 4.78 -8.69 13.21
C VAL A 87 4.47 -9.99 13.96
N THR A 88 3.43 -10.70 13.54
CA THR A 88 3.04 -11.98 14.14
C THR A 88 4.15 -13.03 13.99
N GLN A 89 4.73 -13.15 12.78
CA GLN A 89 5.86 -14.05 12.51
C GLN A 89 7.09 -13.69 13.33
N ASN A 90 7.41 -12.40 13.47
CA ASN A 90 8.52 -11.94 14.29
C ASN A 90 8.35 -12.36 15.77
N TRP A 91 7.16 -12.21 16.34
CA TRP A 91 6.92 -12.63 17.73
C TRP A 91 6.93 -14.14 17.90
N ALA A 92 6.40 -14.89 16.92
CA ALA A 92 6.52 -16.34 16.91
C ALA A 92 7.99 -16.80 16.87
N ALA A 93 8.82 -16.18 16.03
CA ALA A 93 10.26 -16.46 15.94
C ALA A 93 11.00 -16.15 17.26
N LYS A 94 10.54 -15.14 18.01
CA LYS A 94 11.03 -14.81 19.36
C LYS A 94 10.49 -15.71 20.47
N ARG A 95 9.74 -16.78 20.14
CA ARG A 95 9.08 -17.69 21.10
C ARG A 95 8.03 -16.99 21.99
N GLU A 96 7.45 -15.90 21.50
CA GLU A 96 6.35 -15.17 22.14
C GLU A 96 5.08 -15.19 21.26
N PRO A 97 4.57 -16.36 20.83
CA PRO A 97 3.50 -16.45 19.83
C PRO A 97 2.14 -15.93 20.31
N ARG A 98 2.01 -15.63 21.61
CA ARG A 98 0.78 -15.06 22.18
C ARG A 98 0.65 -13.54 21.97
N ARG A 99 1.67 -12.88 21.41
CA ARG A 99 1.61 -11.45 21.05
C ARG A 99 0.88 -11.25 19.72
N ILE A 100 -0.44 -11.35 19.78
CA ILE A 100 -1.35 -11.27 18.63
C ILE A 100 -2.29 -10.06 18.67
N ASN A 101 -2.28 -9.29 19.76
CA ASN A 101 -3.15 -8.15 19.92
C ASN A 101 -2.52 -6.91 19.29
N PHE A 102 -3.30 -6.18 18.49
CA PHE A 102 -2.94 -4.92 17.88
C PHE A 102 -3.72 -3.79 18.55
N ILE A 103 -3.08 -2.63 18.73
CA ILE A 103 -3.71 -1.44 19.28
C ILE A 103 -3.96 -0.46 18.14
N ALA A 104 -5.23 -0.11 17.93
CA ALA A 104 -5.66 0.89 16.96
C ALA A 104 -6.34 2.07 17.67
N ARG A 105 -6.64 3.13 16.92
CA ARG A 105 -7.30 4.34 17.44
C ARG A 105 -8.76 4.38 17.00
N GLU A 106 -9.64 4.91 17.84
CA GLU A 106 -11.00 5.23 17.43
C GLU A 106 -11.00 6.14 16.19
N GLN A 107 -11.94 5.89 15.27
CA GLN A 107 -12.05 6.59 13.98
C GLN A 107 -10.85 6.39 13.03
N SER A 108 -9.94 5.44 13.29
CA SER A 108 -8.86 5.13 12.35
C SER A 108 -9.35 4.34 11.14
N TYR A 109 -8.60 4.39 10.04
CA TYR A 109 -8.78 3.57 8.84
C TYR A 109 -7.47 2.88 8.48
N HIS A 110 -7.50 1.56 8.34
CA HIS A 110 -6.31 0.76 8.00
C HIS A 110 -6.49 -0.11 6.75
N GLY A 111 -7.65 -0.02 6.08
CA GLY A 111 -7.96 -0.76 4.87
C GLY A 111 -9.31 -1.47 4.95
N ASN A 112 -9.62 -2.23 3.90
CA ASN A 112 -10.93 -2.87 3.71
C ASN A 112 -10.87 -4.40 3.51
N THR A 113 -9.68 -5.01 3.44
CA THR A 113 -9.55 -6.47 3.55
C THR A 113 -9.82 -6.91 4.98
N LEU A 114 -10.19 -8.17 5.22
CA LEU A 114 -10.64 -8.61 6.56
C LEU A 114 -9.59 -8.40 7.67
N GLY A 115 -8.30 -8.65 7.39
CA GLY A 115 -7.24 -8.40 8.36
C GLY A 115 -7.06 -6.92 8.66
N ALA A 116 -7.04 -6.08 7.62
CA ALA A 116 -6.93 -4.63 7.76
C ALA A 116 -8.15 -3.99 8.44
N LEU A 117 -9.34 -4.52 8.13
CA LEU A 117 -10.61 -4.11 8.74
C LEU A 117 -10.65 -4.50 10.21
N SER A 118 -10.12 -5.66 10.60
CA SER A 118 -10.09 -6.09 12.00
C SER A 118 -9.32 -5.15 12.93
N ILE A 119 -8.41 -4.34 12.38
CA ILE A 119 -7.64 -3.33 13.13
C ILE A 119 -8.06 -1.88 12.80
N THR A 120 -9.16 -1.70 12.06
CA THR A 120 -9.76 -0.39 11.77
C THR A 120 -10.63 0.06 12.93
N GLY A 121 -10.54 1.33 13.36
CA GLY A 121 -11.32 1.87 14.48
C GLY A 121 -12.60 2.61 14.08
N TYR A 122 -12.96 2.61 12.80
CA TYR A 122 -14.18 3.24 12.31
C TYR A 122 -15.38 2.29 12.39
N GLU A 123 -16.20 2.46 13.44
CA GLU A 123 -17.33 1.58 13.80
C GLU A 123 -18.30 1.32 12.64
N GLY A 124 -18.58 2.34 11.83
CA GLY A 124 -19.50 2.22 10.67
C GLY A 124 -19.06 1.16 9.66
N ARG A 125 -17.74 0.91 9.52
CA ARG A 125 -17.20 -0.16 8.65
C ARG A 125 -17.16 -1.52 9.33
N LEU A 126 -17.13 -1.57 10.66
CA LEU A 126 -17.02 -2.82 11.43
C LEU A 126 -18.37 -3.49 11.67
N LYS A 127 -19.44 -2.69 11.78
CA LYS A 127 -20.76 -3.12 12.28
C LYS A 127 -21.31 -4.39 11.61
N THR A 128 -21.06 -4.60 10.32
CA THR A 128 -21.54 -5.77 9.58
C THR A 128 -20.76 -7.05 9.86
N TYR A 129 -19.55 -6.95 10.42
CA TYR A 129 -18.61 -8.06 10.56
C TYR A 129 -18.41 -8.50 12.02
N GLN A 130 -18.91 -7.74 12.98
CA GLN A 130 -18.91 -8.09 14.40
C GLN A 130 -20.13 -8.97 14.69
N HIS A 131 -19.88 -10.27 14.85
CA HIS A 131 -20.87 -11.27 15.24
C HIS A 131 -20.44 -11.96 16.52
#